data_AF-K1SLP4-F1
#
_entry.id   AF-K1SLP4-F1
#
_cell.length_a   1.000
_cell.length_b   1.000
_cell.length_c   1.000
_cell.angle_alpha   90.00
_cell.angle_beta   90.00
_cell.angle_gamma   90.00
#
_symmetry.space_group_name_H-M   'P 1'
#
loop_
_entity.id
_entity.type
_entity.pdbx_description
1 polymer ?
#
loop_
_entity_poly.entity_id
_entity_poly.type
_entity_poly.pdbx_seq_one_letter_code
_entity_poly.pdbx_strand_id
1 'polypeptide(L)'
;MASMITDAEEEMTPLQKRLGDMGKLLSILSLGVCAALFLLAVFQHRNIPEMLLVAISLAVAAVPEGLPAVVTICLALSVTRMVKVHTIIRRLPSVETLGAVSVVCSDKTGTLTQNRLTVEKCWWYDVLEDAAGSNGRGESRCVQEMLRGILLCNDASLQGEQRIGDPTELALLDFGEKMGMHRERLEKQYPRYDEKPFDSDRKMMTTYHRIPKNGGHKGSIAYTKGAPDVIVQHCTHILQDGRSVPMTAGQRKRISEVVELMNSLALRTLAAAQSGNTPGCGEEGM
;
A
#
# COMPACT_ATOMS: atom_id res chain seq x y z
N MET A 1 12.50 12.78 17.40
CA MET A 1 12.57 11.72 16.35
C MET A 1 13.71 11.96 15.37
N ALA A 2 13.90 13.17 14.83
CA ALA A 2 15.02 13.45 13.91
C ALA A 2 16.42 13.20 14.53
N SER A 3 16.64 13.57 15.80
CA SER A 3 17.94 13.30 16.46
C SER A 3 18.22 11.79 16.62
N MET A 4 17.23 10.99 17.01
CA MET A 4 17.38 9.53 17.17
C MET A 4 17.74 8.78 15.87
N ILE A 5 17.38 9.32 14.70
CA ILE A 5 17.74 8.72 13.39
C ILE A 5 19.18 9.06 13.01
N THR A 6 19.69 10.21 13.47
CA THR A 6 21.01 10.71 13.09
C THR A 6 22.11 10.19 14.02
N ASP A 7 21.76 9.92 15.28
CA ASP A 7 22.67 9.41 16.33
C ASP A 7 22.73 7.88 16.42
N ALA A 8 22.06 7.15 15.54
CA ALA A 8 22.15 5.69 15.51
C ALA A 8 23.56 5.28 15.03
N GLU A 9 24.38 4.76 15.94
CA GLU A 9 25.72 4.27 15.63
C GLU A 9 25.68 3.18 14.56
N GLU A 10 26.58 3.27 13.57
CA GLU A 10 26.71 2.25 12.53
C GLU A 10 27.37 1.00 13.12
N GLU A 11 26.56 -0.01 13.40
CA GLU A 11 27.08 -1.31 13.81
C GLU A 11 27.81 -2.03 12.66
N MET A 12 28.95 -2.63 12.99
CA MET A 12 29.72 -3.49 12.09
C MET A 12 28.91 -4.73 11.69
N THR A 13 28.98 -5.08 10.41
CA THR A 13 28.27 -6.27 9.90
C THR A 13 28.90 -7.58 10.39
N PRO A 14 28.17 -8.71 10.38
CA PRO A 14 28.71 -9.99 10.84
C PRO A 14 30.01 -10.43 10.13
N LEU A 15 30.13 -10.19 8.81
CA LEU A 15 31.32 -10.48 8.02
C LEU A 15 32.46 -9.56 8.42
N GLN A 16 32.21 -8.26 8.59
CA GLN A 16 33.22 -7.32 9.07
C GLN A 16 33.76 -7.70 10.45
N LYS A 17 32.89 -8.14 11.37
CA LYS A 17 33.29 -8.68 12.68
C LYS A 17 34.20 -9.90 12.52
N ARG A 18 33.79 -10.89 11.71
CA ARG A 18 34.59 -12.10 11.44
C ARG A 18 35.93 -11.80 10.77
N LEU A 19 35.98 -10.87 9.83
CA LEU A 19 37.23 -10.40 9.20
C LEU A 19 38.17 -9.79 10.24
N GLY A 20 37.63 -8.93 11.12
CA GLY A 20 38.39 -8.32 12.20
C GLY A 20 38.98 -9.37 13.15
N ASP A 21 38.20 -10.38 13.51
CA ASP A 21 38.65 -11.47 14.39
C ASP A 21 39.72 -12.34 13.71
N MET A 22 39.57 -12.64 12.42
CA MET A 22 40.61 -13.32 11.64
C MET A 22 41.89 -12.49 11.54
N GLY A 23 41.78 -11.18 11.31
CA GLY A 23 42.92 -10.26 11.28
C GLY A 23 43.66 -10.22 12.62
N LYS A 24 42.92 -10.16 13.74
CA LYS A 24 43.49 -10.22 15.09
C LYS A 24 44.22 -11.54 15.34
N LEU A 25 43.59 -12.67 14.98
CA LEU A 25 44.18 -14.00 15.15
C LEU A 25 45.49 -14.13 14.36
N LEU A 26 45.49 -13.75 13.08
CA LEU A 26 46.69 -13.79 12.24
C LEU A 26 47.79 -12.87 12.79
N SER A 27 47.43 -11.68 13.28
CA SER A 27 48.39 -10.74 13.87
C SER A 27 49.02 -11.30 15.15
N ILE A 28 48.22 -11.92 16.04
CA ILE A 28 48.72 -12.53 17.28
C ILE A 28 49.65 -13.71 16.96
N LEU A 29 49.27 -14.58 16.01
CA LEU A 29 50.09 -15.71 15.59
C LEU A 29 51.41 -15.24 14.95
N SER A 30 51.35 -14.25 14.06
CA SER A 30 52.54 -13.68 13.41
C SER A 30 53.50 -13.07 14.43
N LEU A 31 52.99 -12.28 15.38
CA LEU A 31 53.80 -11.69 16.45
C LEU A 31 54.43 -12.75 17.36
N GLY A 32 53.67 -13.80 17.68
CA GLY A 32 54.16 -14.94 18.47
C GLY A 32 55.32 -15.68 17.77
N VAL A 33 55.20 -15.94 16.47
CA VAL A 33 56.26 -16.56 15.67
C VAL A 33 57.49 -15.64 15.58
N CYS A 34 57.29 -14.34 15.37
CA CYS A 34 58.38 -13.37 15.33
C CYS A 34 59.14 -13.30 16.66
N ALA A 35 58.42 -13.26 17.79
CA ALA A 35 59.02 -13.27 19.12
C ALA A 35 59.79 -14.58 19.39
N ALA A 36 59.24 -15.72 19.01
CA ALA A 36 59.90 -17.02 19.16
C ALA A 36 61.21 -17.11 18.33
N LEU A 37 61.19 -16.65 17.07
CA LEU A 37 62.37 -16.61 16.22
C LEU A 37 63.44 -15.66 16.75
N PHE A 38 63.04 -14.50 17.28
CA PHE A 38 63.96 -13.55 17.91
C PHE A 38 64.63 -14.14 19.15
N LEU A 39 63.86 -14.79 20.03
CA LEU A 39 64.41 -15.47 21.20
C LEU A 39 65.40 -16.57 20.81
N LEU A 40 65.05 -17.43 19.84
CA LEU A 40 65.96 -18.46 19.34
C LEU A 40 67.25 -17.87 18.75
N ALA A 41 67.16 -16.75 18.04
CA ALA A 41 68.33 -16.05 17.50
C ALA A 41 69.27 -15.53 18.59
N VAL A 42 68.71 -14.95 19.66
CA VAL A 42 69.48 -14.49 20.82
C VAL A 42 70.17 -15.66 21.52
N PHE A 43 69.46 -16.78 21.74
CA PHE A 43 70.04 -17.98 22.33
C PHE A 43 71.15 -18.62 21.49
N GLN A 44 71.09 -18.49 20.16
CA GLN A 44 72.10 -19.05 19.24
C GLN A 44 73.29 -18.11 18.96
N HIS A 45 73.38 -16.94 19.60
CA HIS A 45 74.38 -15.90 19.31
C HIS A 45 74.48 -15.52 17.83
N ARG A 46 73.33 -15.47 17.13
CA ARG A 46 73.26 -15.03 15.73
C ARG A 46 73.32 -13.51 15.61
N ASN A 47 73.59 -13.02 14.39
CA ASN A 47 73.52 -11.60 14.07
C ASN A 47 72.10 -11.06 14.32
N ILE A 48 71.94 -10.31 15.41
CA ILE A 48 70.68 -9.69 15.84
C ILE A 48 70.07 -8.78 14.74
N PRO A 49 70.86 -7.94 14.02
CA PRO A 49 70.30 -7.07 12.99
C PRO A 49 69.69 -7.84 11.80
N GLU A 50 70.34 -8.92 11.36
CA GLU A 50 69.85 -9.76 10.26
C GLU A 50 68.55 -10.48 10.67
N MET A 51 68.49 -10.98 11.90
CA MET A 51 67.32 -11.68 12.40
C MET A 51 66.12 -10.75 12.64
N LEU A 52 66.36 -9.48 12.99
CA LEU A 52 65.31 -8.47 13.07
C LEU A 52 64.68 -8.20 11.70
N LEU A 53 65.50 -8.11 10.64
CA LEU A 53 65.01 -7.94 9.27
C LEU A 53 64.16 -9.14 8.81
N VAL A 54 64.56 -10.36 9.17
CA VAL A 54 63.79 -11.57 8.88
C VAL A 54 62.43 -11.56 9.60
N ALA A 55 62.40 -11.16 10.88
CA ALA A 55 61.16 -11.09 11.66
C ALA A 55 60.18 -10.05 11.08
N ILE A 56 60.66 -8.84 10.73
CA ILE A 56 59.82 -7.80 10.11
C ILE A 56 59.30 -8.28 8.74
N SER A 57 60.16 -8.90 7.93
CA SER A 57 59.77 -9.42 6.61
C SER A 57 58.69 -10.50 6.71
N LEU A 58 58.80 -11.39 7.70
CA LEU A 58 57.79 -12.41 7.96
C LEU A 58 56.48 -11.80 8.49
N ALA A 59 56.57 -10.78 9.35
CA ALA A 59 55.41 -10.10 9.91
C ALA A 59 54.57 -9.42 8.81
N VAL A 60 55.23 -8.71 7.88
CA VAL A 60 54.57 -8.09 6.72
C VAL A 60 53.97 -9.14 5.78
N ALA A 61 54.70 -10.23 5.50
CA ALA A 61 54.20 -11.31 4.65
C ALA A 61 52.94 -12.01 5.20
N ALA A 62 52.73 -11.96 6.52
CA ALA A 62 51.56 -12.54 7.18
C ALA A 62 50.31 -11.63 7.15
N VAL A 63 50.42 -10.36 6.74
CA VAL A 63 49.29 -9.43 6.68
C VAL A 63 48.39 -9.80 5.48
N PRO A 64 47.10 -10.06 5.69
CA PRO A 64 46.20 -10.47 4.62
C PRO A 64 45.68 -9.25 3.81
N GLU A 65 46.58 -8.57 3.11
CA GLU A 65 46.29 -7.34 2.35
C GLU A 65 45.25 -7.54 1.23
N GLY A 66 45.16 -8.74 0.66
CA GLY A 66 44.21 -9.07 -0.41
C GLY A 66 42.77 -9.29 0.07
N LEU A 67 42.55 -9.50 1.36
CA LEU A 67 41.26 -9.95 1.89
C LEU A 67 40.18 -8.85 1.82
N PRO A 68 40.44 -7.58 2.20
CA PRO A 68 39.48 -6.48 2.01
C PRO A 68 39.11 -6.23 0.54
N ALA A 69 40.08 -6.40 -0.38
CA ALA A 69 39.86 -6.22 -1.81
C ALA A 69 38.92 -7.30 -2.38
N VAL A 70 39.16 -8.57 -2.05
CA VAL A 70 38.31 -9.69 -2.48
C VAL A 70 36.88 -9.53 -1.95
N VAL A 71 36.71 -9.18 -0.68
CA VAL A 71 35.38 -8.98 -0.08
C VAL A 71 34.63 -7.85 -0.78
N THR A 72 35.31 -6.74 -1.07
CA THR A 72 34.69 -5.60 -1.77
C THR A 72 34.22 -6.00 -3.18
N ILE A 73 35.02 -6.77 -3.91
CA ILE A 73 34.66 -7.27 -5.25
C ILE A 73 33.46 -8.22 -5.16
N CYS A 74 33.45 -9.15 -4.20
CA CYS A 74 32.33 -10.07 -3.99
C CYS A 74 31.02 -9.34 -3.64
N LEU A 75 31.09 -8.32 -2.77
CA LEU A 75 29.93 -7.48 -2.43
C LEU A 75 29.44 -6.69 -3.64
N ALA A 76 30.34 -6.10 -4.44
CA ALA A 76 29.99 -5.35 -5.64
C ALA A 76 29.30 -6.22 -6.70
N LEU A 77 29.78 -7.45 -6.91
CA LEU A 77 29.12 -8.42 -7.79
C LEU A 77 27.71 -8.78 -7.29
N SER A 78 27.55 -8.91 -5.98
CA SER A 78 26.25 -9.19 -5.34
C SER A 78 25.27 -8.03 -5.52
N VAL A 79 25.71 -6.78 -5.32
CA VAL A 79 24.91 -5.58 -5.59
C VAL A 79 24.46 -5.53 -7.06
N THR A 80 25.37 -5.83 -7.99
CA THR A 80 25.05 -5.84 -9.42
C THR A 80 23.94 -6.84 -9.74
N ARG A 81 23.88 -7.99 -9.05
CA ARG A 81 22.78 -8.97 -9.19
C ARG A 81 21.48 -8.45 -8.59
N MET A 82 21.52 -7.77 -7.43
CA MET A 82 20.33 -7.20 -6.78
C MET A 82 19.68 -6.08 -7.60
N VAL A 83 20.49 -5.25 -8.27
CA VAL A 83 19.97 -4.19 -9.16
C VAL A 83 19.18 -4.76 -10.34
N LYS A 84 19.57 -5.93 -10.88
CA LYS A 84 18.84 -6.61 -11.97
C LYS A 84 17.42 -7.06 -11.58
N VAL A 85 17.15 -7.19 -10.28
CA VAL A 85 15.83 -7.51 -9.73
C VAL A 85 15.20 -6.28 -9.05
N HIS A 86 15.54 -5.08 -9.51
CA HIS A 86 14.96 -3.80 -9.07
C HIS A 86 15.21 -3.45 -7.60
N THR A 87 16.26 -4.00 -6.98
CA THR A 87 16.67 -3.64 -5.61
C THR A 87 17.87 -2.70 -5.63
N ILE A 88 17.71 -1.50 -5.09
CA ILE A 88 18.76 -0.48 -5.04
C ILE A 88 19.47 -0.54 -3.69
N ILE A 89 20.76 -0.88 -3.69
CA ILE A 89 21.60 -0.92 -2.49
C ILE A 89 22.43 0.36 -2.40
N ARG A 90 22.24 1.13 -1.32
CA ARG A 90 23.01 2.37 -1.07
C ARG A 90 24.34 2.15 -0.36
N ARG A 91 24.48 1.04 0.37
CA ARG A 91 25.66 0.69 1.17
C ARG A 91 26.03 -0.77 0.93
N LEU A 92 27.24 -1.03 0.45
CA LEU A 92 27.71 -2.38 0.12
C LEU A 92 27.58 -3.38 1.29
N PRO A 93 27.89 -3.02 2.56
CA PRO A 93 27.76 -3.95 3.68
C PRO A 93 26.32 -4.41 3.94
N SER A 94 25.31 -3.63 3.53
CA SER A 94 23.89 -3.98 3.75
C SER A 94 23.44 -5.24 2.99
N VAL A 95 24.13 -5.61 1.92
CA VAL A 95 23.87 -6.86 1.17
C VAL A 95 24.04 -8.07 2.07
N GLU A 96 25.06 -8.05 2.91
CA GLU A 96 25.39 -9.14 3.82
C GLU A 96 24.37 -9.19 4.97
N THR A 97 24.07 -8.04 5.56
CA THR A 97 23.04 -7.94 6.60
C THR A 97 21.71 -8.51 6.11
N LEU A 98 21.30 -8.22 4.87
CA LEU A 98 20.07 -8.76 4.27
C LEU A 98 20.09 -10.30 4.20
N GLY A 99 21.22 -10.91 3.88
CA GLY A 99 21.38 -12.37 3.87
C GLY A 99 21.39 -13.01 5.25
N ALA A 100 21.67 -12.23 6.29
CA ALA A 100 21.69 -12.68 7.69
C ALA A 100 20.42 -12.32 8.48
N VAL A 101 19.41 -11.73 7.83
CA VAL A 101 18.16 -11.34 8.50
C VAL A 101 17.40 -12.59 8.97
N SER A 102 17.06 -12.61 10.26
CA SER A 102 16.15 -13.60 10.86
C SER A 102 14.78 -13.02 11.21
N VAL A 103 14.66 -11.70 11.33
CA VAL A 103 13.43 -10.98 11.68
C VAL A 103 13.21 -9.82 10.73
N VAL A 104 12.04 -9.77 10.10
CA VAL A 104 11.63 -8.68 9.20
C VAL A 104 10.57 -7.84 9.89
N CYS A 105 10.91 -6.60 10.22
CA CYS A 105 9.94 -5.59 10.67
C CYS A 105 9.48 -4.80 9.44
N SER A 106 8.19 -4.86 9.11
CA SER A 106 7.61 -4.14 7.98
C SER A 106 6.56 -3.16 8.47
N ASP A 107 6.52 -1.97 7.86
CA ASP A 107 5.36 -1.09 7.96
C ASP A 107 4.20 -1.66 7.12
N LYS A 108 2.96 -1.30 7.45
CA LYS A 108 1.77 -1.70 6.70
C LYS A 108 1.57 -0.79 5.49
N THR A 109 1.47 0.51 5.73
CA THR A 109 1.02 1.47 4.72
C THR A 109 2.14 1.78 3.74
N GLY A 110 1.92 1.52 2.45
CA GLY A 110 2.92 1.79 1.41
C GLY A 110 4.07 0.78 1.32
N THR A 111 4.11 -0.22 2.21
CA THR A 111 5.05 -1.36 2.12
C THR A 111 4.30 -2.67 1.89
N LEU A 112 3.42 -3.08 2.81
CA LEU A 112 2.55 -4.25 2.61
C LEU A 112 1.32 -3.93 1.77
N THR A 113 0.81 -2.70 1.90
CA THR A 113 -0.32 -2.22 1.10
C THR A 113 0.16 -1.24 0.03
N GLN A 114 -0.60 -1.14 -1.06
CA GLN A 114 -0.32 -0.19 -2.14
C GLN A 114 -0.69 1.26 -1.78
N ASN A 115 -1.06 1.54 -0.51
CA ASN A 115 -1.60 2.81 -0.05
C ASN A 115 -2.71 3.36 -0.96
N ARG A 116 -3.55 2.47 -1.50
CA ARG A 116 -4.66 2.77 -2.40
C ARG A 116 -5.88 2.02 -1.91
N LEU A 117 -6.98 2.73 -1.70
CA LEU A 117 -8.24 2.10 -1.35
C LEU A 117 -8.82 1.40 -2.58
N THR A 118 -9.44 0.25 -2.35
CA THR A 118 -10.11 -0.56 -3.36
C THR A 118 -11.49 -0.96 -2.84
N VAL A 119 -12.47 -1.03 -3.74
CA VAL A 119 -13.76 -1.64 -3.41
C VAL A 119 -13.55 -3.15 -3.34
N GLU A 120 -13.78 -3.74 -2.17
CA GLU A 120 -13.55 -5.17 -1.91
C GLU A 120 -14.85 -5.98 -1.99
N LYS A 121 -15.96 -5.44 -1.45
CA LYS A 121 -17.26 -6.10 -1.42
C LYS A 121 -18.38 -5.15 -1.79
N CYS A 122 -19.39 -5.69 -2.43
CA CYS A 122 -20.62 -5.00 -2.78
C CYS A 122 -21.81 -5.81 -2.25
N TRP A 123 -22.83 -5.12 -1.76
CA TRP A 123 -24.05 -5.77 -1.31
C TRP A 123 -25.27 -5.16 -1.97
N TRP A 124 -26.18 -6.00 -2.46
CA TRP A 124 -27.47 -5.60 -2.99
C TRP A 124 -28.47 -6.72 -2.74
N TYR A 125 -29.68 -6.37 -2.28
CA TYR A 125 -30.81 -7.29 -2.22
C TYR A 125 -30.46 -8.70 -1.66
N ASP A 126 -29.88 -8.72 -0.46
CA ASP A 126 -29.45 -9.94 0.26
C ASP A 126 -28.31 -10.75 -0.42
N VAL A 127 -27.67 -10.20 -1.45
CA VAL A 127 -26.49 -10.77 -2.12
C VAL A 127 -25.25 -9.99 -1.73
N LEU A 128 -24.28 -10.64 -1.09
CA LEU A 128 -22.96 -10.12 -0.80
C LEU A 128 -21.95 -10.72 -1.79
N GLU A 129 -21.35 -9.89 -2.64
CA GLU A 129 -20.37 -10.33 -3.64
C GLU A 129 -19.00 -9.68 -3.44
N ASP A 130 -17.97 -10.44 -3.79
CA ASP A 130 -16.60 -9.93 -3.91
C ASP A 130 -16.47 -9.09 -5.18
N ALA A 131 -16.03 -7.85 -5.02
CA ALA A 131 -15.78 -6.93 -6.13
C ALA A 131 -14.68 -7.45 -7.07
N ALA A 132 -13.77 -8.29 -6.57
CA ALA A 132 -12.74 -8.98 -7.35
C ALA A 132 -13.25 -10.23 -8.09
N GLY A 133 -14.29 -10.89 -7.56
CA GLY A 133 -14.81 -12.17 -8.07
C GLY A 133 -15.85 -12.04 -9.17
N SER A 134 -16.46 -10.87 -9.33
CA SER A 134 -17.55 -10.67 -10.29
C SER A 134 -17.10 -10.63 -11.76
N ASN A 135 -15.80 -10.61 -12.09
CA ASN A 135 -15.29 -10.53 -13.48
C ASN A 135 -15.98 -9.46 -14.35
N GLY A 136 -16.50 -8.38 -13.74
CA GLY A 136 -17.26 -7.36 -14.48
C GLY A 136 -18.69 -7.78 -14.87
N ARG A 137 -19.16 -8.95 -14.47
CA ARG A 137 -20.53 -9.44 -14.67
C ARG A 137 -21.40 -9.08 -13.49
N GLY A 138 -21.57 -7.79 -13.25
CA GLY A 138 -22.73 -7.27 -12.53
C GLY A 138 -24.00 -7.50 -13.35
N GLU A 139 -24.41 -8.77 -13.52
CA GLU A 139 -25.57 -9.16 -14.33
C GLU A 139 -26.88 -8.67 -13.68
N SER A 140 -26.86 -8.41 -12.37
CA SER A 140 -27.99 -7.78 -11.70
C SER A 140 -28.08 -6.29 -12.05
N ARG A 141 -29.20 -5.91 -12.66
CA ARG A 141 -29.59 -4.53 -12.93
C ARG A 141 -29.46 -3.62 -11.70
N CYS A 142 -29.59 -4.17 -10.49
CA CYS A 142 -29.45 -3.42 -9.24
C CYS A 142 -28.02 -2.91 -9.02
N VAL A 143 -27.00 -3.69 -9.39
CA VAL A 143 -25.58 -3.29 -9.28
C VAL A 143 -25.28 -2.13 -10.22
N GLN A 144 -25.83 -2.19 -11.44
CA GLN A 144 -25.62 -1.13 -12.42
C GLN A 144 -26.23 0.20 -11.99
N GLU A 145 -27.43 0.19 -11.40
CA GLU A 145 -28.07 1.41 -10.89
C GLU A 145 -27.34 1.95 -9.64
N MET A 146 -26.95 1.07 -8.71
CA MET A 146 -26.15 1.45 -7.53
C MET A 146 -24.82 2.09 -7.96
N LEU A 147 -24.10 1.45 -8.88
CA LEU A 147 -22.82 1.95 -9.37
C LEU A 147 -22.99 3.25 -10.16
N ARG A 148 -24.05 3.40 -10.96
CA ARG A 148 -24.36 4.68 -11.63
C ARG A 148 -24.52 5.80 -10.60
N GLY A 149 -25.30 5.57 -9.54
CA GLY A 149 -25.52 6.58 -8.50
C GLY A 149 -24.24 6.94 -7.76
N ILE A 150 -23.42 5.95 -7.42
CA ILE A 150 -22.10 6.14 -6.79
C ILE A 150 -21.14 6.93 -7.68
N LEU A 151 -21.12 6.67 -9.00
CA LEU A 151 -20.23 7.35 -9.93
C LEU A 151 -20.67 8.79 -10.21
N LEU A 152 -21.98 9.04 -10.31
CA LEU A 152 -22.53 10.38 -10.51
C LEU A 152 -22.47 11.25 -9.27
N CYS A 153 -22.62 10.64 -8.08
CA CYS A 153 -22.42 11.27 -6.79
C CYS A 153 -20.94 11.20 -6.40
N ASN A 154 -20.04 11.78 -7.18
CA ASN A 154 -18.59 11.70 -6.97
C ASN A 154 -17.87 12.94 -7.53
N ASP A 155 -17.00 13.56 -6.72
CA ASP A 155 -16.26 14.77 -7.11
C ASP A 155 -14.84 14.47 -7.62
N ALA A 156 -14.27 13.30 -7.33
CA ALA A 156 -12.96 12.89 -7.82
C ALA A 156 -12.88 12.80 -9.35
N SER A 157 -11.71 12.95 -9.94
CA SER A 157 -11.50 12.98 -11.39
C SER A 157 -10.32 12.11 -11.80
N LEU A 158 -10.52 11.34 -12.87
CA LEU A 158 -9.50 10.54 -13.55
C LEU A 158 -9.20 11.19 -14.92
N GLN A 159 -8.30 12.17 -14.95
CA GLN A 159 -7.90 12.84 -16.20
C GLN A 159 -6.47 12.45 -16.58
N GLY A 160 -6.34 11.54 -17.55
CA GLY A 160 -5.04 11.03 -17.98
C GLY A 160 -4.32 10.32 -16.83
N GLU A 161 -3.11 10.76 -16.50
CA GLU A 161 -2.35 10.26 -15.35
C GLU A 161 -2.68 10.99 -14.03
N GLN A 162 -3.42 12.11 -14.09
CA GLN A 162 -3.78 12.88 -12.89
C GLN A 162 -5.02 12.30 -12.23
N ARG A 163 -4.86 11.94 -10.95
CA ARG A 163 -5.91 11.45 -10.05
C ARG A 163 -6.15 12.50 -8.97
N ILE A 164 -7.31 13.15 -9.03
CA ILE A 164 -7.67 14.24 -8.11
C ILE A 164 -8.90 13.80 -7.33
N GLY A 165 -8.91 13.95 -6.01
CA GLY A 165 -10.02 13.55 -5.14
C GLY A 165 -9.55 12.73 -3.96
N ASP A 166 -10.47 12.40 -3.05
CA ASP A 166 -10.13 11.58 -1.90
C ASP A 166 -9.94 10.10 -2.29
N PRO A 167 -9.17 9.32 -1.51
CA PRO A 167 -8.90 7.92 -1.84
C PRO A 167 -10.15 7.04 -1.97
N THR A 168 -11.24 7.37 -1.26
CA THR A 168 -12.49 6.61 -1.31
C THR A 168 -13.22 6.86 -2.62
N GLU A 169 -13.35 8.13 -3.02
CA GLU A 169 -13.95 8.49 -4.30
C GLU A 169 -13.17 7.95 -5.49
N LEU A 170 -11.84 8.01 -5.44
CA LEU A 170 -10.98 7.42 -6.47
C LEU A 170 -11.17 5.91 -6.57
N ALA A 171 -11.32 5.20 -5.44
CA ALA A 171 -11.58 3.76 -5.43
C ALA A 171 -12.91 3.41 -6.10
N LEU A 172 -13.94 4.25 -5.92
CA LEU A 172 -15.25 4.08 -6.55
C LEU A 172 -15.21 4.31 -8.06
N LEU A 173 -14.44 5.30 -8.53
CA LEU A 173 -14.21 5.52 -9.96
C LEU A 173 -13.45 4.36 -10.60
N ASP A 174 -12.38 3.88 -9.95
CA ASP A 174 -11.61 2.71 -10.38
C ASP A 174 -12.50 1.45 -10.48
N PHE A 175 -13.41 1.28 -9.53
CA PHE A 175 -14.39 0.19 -9.55
C PHE A 175 -15.39 0.35 -10.71
N GLY A 176 -15.86 1.57 -10.98
CA GLY A 176 -16.68 1.90 -12.14
C GLY A 176 -16.02 1.51 -13.47
N GLU A 177 -14.75 1.89 -13.66
CA GLU A 177 -13.98 1.56 -14.86
C GLU A 177 -13.84 0.05 -15.06
N LYS A 178 -13.58 -0.70 -13.99
CA LYS A 178 -13.52 -2.18 -14.02
C LYS A 178 -14.85 -2.81 -14.44
N MET A 179 -15.98 -2.17 -14.13
CA MET A 179 -17.33 -2.60 -14.51
C MET A 179 -17.78 -2.02 -15.87
N GLY A 180 -16.89 -1.31 -16.60
CA GLY A 180 -17.18 -0.73 -17.91
C GLY A 180 -18.04 0.54 -17.88
N MET A 181 -18.21 1.17 -16.70
CA MET A 181 -18.91 2.44 -16.55
C MET A 181 -17.93 3.58 -16.31
N HIS A 182 -18.06 4.64 -17.10
CA HIS A 182 -17.21 5.83 -16.99
C HIS A 182 -18.06 7.03 -16.59
N ARG A 183 -17.64 7.76 -15.56
CA ARG A 183 -18.37 8.91 -15.03
C ARG A 183 -18.58 9.98 -16.10
N GLU A 184 -17.57 10.27 -16.93
CA GLU A 184 -17.63 11.30 -17.98
C GLU A 184 -18.71 11.01 -19.02
N ARG A 185 -18.97 9.72 -19.28
CA ARG A 185 -20.07 9.30 -20.17
C ARG A 185 -21.42 9.42 -19.46
N LEU A 186 -21.48 9.05 -18.18
CA LEU A 186 -22.69 9.15 -17.37
C LEU A 186 -23.10 10.61 -17.15
N GLU A 187 -22.18 11.54 -16.91
CA GLU A 187 -22.49 12.97 -16.73
C GLU A 187 -23.06 13.61 -18.01
N LYS A 188 -22.61 13.18 -19.20
CA LYS A 188 -23.22 13.60 -20.47
C LYS A 188 -24.66 13.10 -20.60
N GLN A 189 -24.94 11.89 -20.10
CA GLN A 189 -26.27 11.30 -20.11
C GLN A 189 -27.16 11.84 -18.97
N TYR A 190 -26.58 12.22 -17.85
CA TYR A 190 -27.25 12.70 -16.65
C TYR A 190 -26.55 13.97 -16.16
N PRO A 191 -26.74 15.13 -16.83
CA PRO A 191 -26.07 16.36 -16.45
C PRO A 191 -26.39 16.77 -15.02
N ARG A 192 -25.34 16.90 -14.19
CA ARG A 192 -25.43 17.44 -12.83
C ARG A 192 -25.83 18.91 -12.92
N TYR A 193 -26.86 19.32 -12.18
CA TYR A 193 -27.35 20.71 -12.16
C TYR A 193 -27.30 21.36 -10.79
N ASP A 194 -27.16 20.56 -9.73
CA ASP A 194 -27.04 21.02 -8.35
C ASP A 194 -26.36 19.95 -7.49
N GLU A 195 -25.89 20.33 -6.32
CA GLU A 195 -25.19 19.45 -5.38
C GLU A 195 -25.29 19.91 -3.92
N LYS A 196 -25.14 18.95 -3.04
CA LYS A 196 -24.79 19.16 -1.64
C LYS A 196 -23.55 18.32 -1.37
N PRO A 197 -22.37 18.94 -1.27
CA PRO A 197 -21.11 18.23 -1.08
C PRO A 197 -21.14 17.43 0.23
N PHE A 198 -20.18 16.53 0.40
CA PHE A 198 -20.06 15.79 1.65
C PHE A 198 -19.92 16.76 2.83
N ASP A 199 -20.83 16.60 3.79
CA ASP A 199 -20.86 17.38 5.01
C ASP A 199 -20.71 16.43 6.21
N SER A 200 -19.86 16.79 7.18
CA SER A 200 -19.53 15.90 8.30
C SER A 200 -20.67 15.76 9.31
N ASP A 201 -21.54 16.77 9.41
CA ASP A 201 -22.72 16.72 10.28
C ASP A 201 -23.80 15.81 9.67
N ARG A 202 -24.01 15.93 8.35
CA ARG A 202 -24.92 15.08 7.57
C ARG A 202 -24.37 13.69 7.31
N LYS A 203 -23.05 13.51 7.27
CA LYS A 203 -22.34 12.27 6.89
C LYS A 203 -22.74 11.68 5.54
N MET A 204 -23.18 12.54 4.62
CA MET A 204 -23.59 12.15 3.28
C MET A 204 -23.41 13.29 2.27
N MET A 205 -23.31 12.91 1.00
CA MET A 205 -23.23 13.76 -0.17
C MET A 205 -24.42 13.46 -1.08
N THR A 206 -24.98 14.50 -1.72
CA THR A 206 -26.09 14.35 -2.67
C THR A 206 -25.82 15.16 -3.94
N THR A 207 -26.09 14.57 -5.10
CA THR A 207 -25.96 15.24 -6.40
C THR A 207 -27.25 15.13 -7.19
N TYR A 208 -27.62 16.22 -7.88
CA TYR A 208 -28.88 16.30 -8.62
C TYR A 208 -28.62 16.34 -10.12
N HIS A 209 -29.29 15.46 -10.86
CA HIS A 209 -29.06 15.23 -12.28
C HIS A 209 -30.35 15.30 -13.09
N ARG A 210 -30.23 15.74 -14.35
CA ARG A 210 -31.35 15.78 -15.30
C ARG A 210 -31.48 14.45 -16.05
N ILE A 211 -32.71 13.95 -16.20
CA ILE A 211 -32.99 12.77 -17.03
C ILE A 211 -33.40 13.22 -18.45
N PRO A 212 -32.62 12.90 -19.51
CA PRO A 212 -32.98 13.24 -20.89
C PRO A 212 -34.14 12.38 -21.41
N LYS A 213 -34.93 12.95 -22.32
CA LYS A 213 -35.86 12.25 -23.21
C LYS A 213 -35.52 12.64 -24.65
N ASN A 214 -35.77 11.76 -25.61
CA ASN A 214 -35.78 12.14 -27.03
C ASN A 214 -36.76 13.33 -27.23
N GLY A 215 -36.21 14.54 -27.38
CA GLY A 215 -36.95 15.80 -27.54
C GLY A 215 -37.17 16.68 -26.30
N GLY A 216 -36.59 16.40 -25.11
CA GLY A 216 -36.72 17.27 -23.91
C GLY A 216 -36.23 16.67 -22.57
N HIS A 217 -36.59 17.27 -21.43
CA HIS A 217 -36.32 16.73 -20.07
C HIS A 217 -37.56 16.06 -19.47
N LYS A 218 -37.42 14.85 -18.89
CA LYS A 218 -38.57 14.08 -18.32
C LYS A 218 -38.67 14.15 -16.78
N GLY A 219 -37.64 14.65 -16.11
CA GLY A 219 -37.56 14.72 -14.64
C GLY A 219 -36.14 14.95 -14.13
N SER A 220 -36.01 14.98 -12.81
CA SER A 220 -34.74 15.02 -12.07
C SER A 220 -34.55 13.74 -11.27
N ILE A 221 -33.29 13.39 -11.03
CA ILE A 221 -32.89 12.32 -10.11
C ILE A 221 -31.81 12.84 -9.17
N ALA A 222 -31.95 12.55 -7.88
CA ALA A 222 -30.93 12.78 -6.87
C ALA A 222 -30.21 11.46 -6.59
N TYR A 223 -28.89 11.48 -6.55
CA TYR A 223 -28.07 10.36 -6.06
C TYR A 223 -27.39 10.78 -4.77
N THR A 224 -27.46 9.92 -3.76
CA THR A 224 -26.88 10.18 -2.44
C THR A 224 -25.95 9.04 -2.07
N LYS A 225 -24.77 9.36 -1.54
CA LYS A 225 -23.87 8.40 -0.90
C LYS A 225 -23.48 8.87 0.49
N GLY A 226 -23.27 7.95 1.42
CA GLY A 226 -22.88 8.31 2.77
C GLY A 226 -22.78 7.13 3.73
N ALA A 227 -22.78 7.45 5.02
CA ALA A 227 -22.79 6.47 6.09
C ALA A 227 -24.06 5.59 6.01
N PRO A 228 -23.95 4.24 6.07
CA PRO A 228 -25.09 3.36 5.88
C PRO A 228 -26.28 3.62 6.83
N ASP A 229 -25.98 3.87 8.10
CA ASP A 229 -26.97 4.19 9.13
C ASP A 229 -27.75 5.46 8.82
N VAL A 230 -27.10 6.49 8.29
CA VAL A 230 -27.74 7.74 7.88
C VAL A 230 -28.60 7.53 6.64
N ILE A 231 -28.04 6.93 5.59
CA ILE A 231 -28.76 6.73 4.32
C ILE A 231 -30.04 5.92 4.54
N VAL A 232 -29.96 4.82 5.28
CA VAL A 232 -31.11 3.95 5.55
C VAL A 232 -32.24 4.69 6.28
N GLN A 233 -31.94 5.65 7.15
CA GLN A 233 -32.95 6.45 7.84
C GLN A 233 -33.78 7.32 6.89
N HIS A 234 -33.17 7.81 5.81
CA HIS A 234 -33.84 8.63 4.80
C HIS A 234 -34.54 7.82 3.70
N CYS A 235 -34.26 6.52 3.60
CA CYS A 235 -34.89 5.63 2.64
C CYS A 235 -36.25 5.10 3.13
N THR A 236 -37.24 5.17 2.26
CA THR A 236 -38.59 4.61 2.37
C THR A 236 -38.75 3.36 1.52
N HIS A 237 -37.98 3.24 0.44
CA HIS A 237 -38.01 2.12 -0.49
C HIS A 237 -36.63 1.47 -0.63
N ILE A 238 -36.60 0.26 -1.19
CA ILE A 238 -35.38 -0.46 -1.57
C ILE A 238 -35.53 -0.97 -3.01
N LEU A 239 -34.43 -0.95 -3.76
CA LEU A 239 -34.40 -1.48 -5.11
C LEU A 239 -34.23 -3.00 -5.07
N GLN A 240 -35.24 -3.73 -5.55
CA GLN A 240 -35.32 -5.18 -5.60
C GLN A 240 -35.65 -5.61 -7.03
N ASP A 241 -34.77 -6.37 -7.68
CA ASP A 241 -34.90 -6.83 -9.07
C ASP A 241 -35.25 -5.71 -10.07
N GLY A 242 -34.67 -4.52 -9.85
CA GLY A 242 -34.92 -3.32 -10.66
C GLY A 242 -36.27 -2.64 -10.42
N ARG A 243 -37.00 -3.02 -9.36
CA ARG A 243 -38.26 -2.39 -8.92
C ARG A 243 -38.07 -1.75 -7.55
N SER A 244 -38.66 -0.56 -7.37
CA SER A 244 -38.72 0.09 -6.06
C SER A 244 -39.85 -0.52 -5.24
N VAL A 245 -39.53 -1.10 -4.08
CA VAL A 245 -40.51 -1.68 -3.14
C VAL A 245 -40.39 -1.03 -1.76
N PRO A 246 -41.50 -0.88 -1.01
CA PRO A 246 -41.44 -0.32 0.34
C PRO A 246 -40.49 -1.11 1.24
N MET A 247 -39.60 -0.38 1.93
CA MET A 247 -38.57 -1.00 2.77
C MET A 247 -39.17 -1.42 4.12
N THR A 248 -39.22 -2.74 4.35
CA THR A 248 -39.74 -3.34 5.58
C THR A 248 -38.76 -3.26 6.74
N ALA A 249 -39.24 -3.40 7.98
CA ALA A 249 -38.38 -3.49 9.17
C ALA A 249 -37.39 -4.66 9.09
N GLY A 250 -37.80 -5.79 8.48
CA GLY A 250 -36.92 -6.94 8.25
C GLY A 250 -35.76 -6.60 7.30
N GLN A 251 -36.02 -5.87 6.21
CA GLN A 251 -34.98 -5.41 5.28
C GLN A 251 -34.01 -4.42 5.95
N ARG A 252 -34.52 -3.46 6.74
CA ARG A 252 -33.66 -2.54 7.51
C ARG A 252 -32.72 -3.29 8.44
N LYS A 253 -33.22 -4.32 9.12
CA LYS A 253 -32.41 -5.17 10.00
C LYS A 253 -31.32 -5.91 9.22
N ARG A 254 -31.66 -6.51 8.07
CA ARG A 254 -30.68 -7.20 7.22
C ARG A 254 -29.57 -6.27 6.71
N ILE A 255 -29.89 -5.04 6.34
CA ILE A 255 -28.88 -4.04 5.96
C ILE A 255 -27.91 -3.80 7.14
N SER A 256 -28.42 -3.65 8.36
CA SER A 256 -27.60 -3.47 9.56
C SER A 256 -26.68 -4.68 9.81
N GLU A 257 -27.21 -5.90 9.72
CA GLU A 257 -26.46 -7.14 9.91
C GLU A 257 -25.31 -7.27 8.89
N VAL A 258 -25.54 -6.88 7.63
CA VAL A 258 -24.51 -6.90 6.59
C VAL A 258 -23.46 -5.81 6.79
N VAL A 259 -23.87 -4.61 7.22
CA VAL A 259 -22.93 -3.53 7.55
C VAL A 259 -22.01 -3.95 8.71
N GLU A 260 -22.56 -4.60 9.75
CA GLU A 260 -21.77 -5.16 10.85
C GLU A 260 -20.80 -6.25 10.36
N LEU A 261 -21.26 -7.13 9.47
CA LEU A 261 -20.40 -8.14 8.85
C LEU A 261 -19.24 -7.49 8.08
N MET A 262 -19.50 -6.50 7.22
CA MET A 262 -18.45 -5.79 6.48
C MET A 262 -17.47 -5.07 7.41
N ASN A 263 -17.97 -4.45 8.49
CA ASN A 263 -17.13 -3.79 9.49
C ASN A 263 -16.23 -4.79 10.24
N SER A 264 -16.71 -6.02 10.51
CA SER A 264 -15.91 -7.08 11.13
C SER A 264 -14.72 -7.52 10.26
N LEU A 265 -14.82 -7.31 8.94
CA LEU A 265 -13.75 -7.53 7.96
C LEU A 265 -12.83 -6.30 7.81
N ALA A 266 -12.97 -5.30 8.70
CA ALA A 266 -12.25 -4.02 8.65
C ALA A 266 -12.46 -3.22 7.35
N LEU A 267 -13.60 -3.41 6.68
CA LEU A 267 -13.97 -2.66 5.49
C LEU A 267 -14.59 -1.31 5.87
N ARG A 268 -14.28 -0.28 5.09
CA ARG A 268 -15.00 1.00 5.14
C ARG A 268 -16.28 0.86 4.33
N THR A 269 -17.42 0.90 5.00
CA THR A 269 -18.74 0.69 4.37
C THR A 269 -19.40 2.00 3.97
N LEU A 270 -19.95 2.07 2.76
CA LEU A 270 -20.75 3.19 2.24
C LEU A 270 -22.07 2.65 1.70
N ALA A 271 -23.13 3.44 1.84
CA ALA A 271 -24.42 3.16 1.19
C ALA A 271 -24.70 4.18 0.09
N ALA A 272 -25.48 3.75 -0.90
CA ALA A 272 -25.96 4.59 -1.98
C ALA A 272 -27.49 4.52 -2.06
N ALA A 273 -28.11 5.66 -2.32
CA ALA A 273 -29.55 5.81 -2.50
C ALA A 273 -29.86 6.74 -3.67
N GLN A 274 -31.09 6.67 -4.17
CA GLN A 274 -31.57 7.54 -5.24
C GLN A 274 -33.00 7.99 -4.96
N SER A 275 -33.36 9.19 -5.40
CA SER A 275 -34.75 9.67 -5.38
C SER A 275 -35.11 10.31 -6.72
N GLY A 276 -36.31 10.01 -7.23
CA GLY A 276 -36.81 10.49 -8.52
C GLY A 276 -37.92 11.52 -8.38
N ASN A 277 -37.98 12.49 -9.30
CA ASN A 277 -38.99 13.56 -9.33
C ASN A 277 -39.06 14.35 -8.02
N THR A 278 -37.94 14.97 -7.62
CA THR A 278 -37.90 15.92 -6.49
C THR A 278 -38.17 17.35 -6.99
N PRO A 279 -39.40 17.90 -6.86
CA PRO A 279 -39.60 19.33 -6.93
C PRO A 279 -39.03 19.96 -5.64
N GLY A 280 -37.83 20.51 -5.72
CA GLY A 280 -37.13 21.09 -4.56
C GLY A 280 -36.14 20.11 -3.90
N CYS A 281 -35.13 20.67 -3.23
CA CYS A 281 -33.94 19.99 -2.67
C CYS A 281 -34.21 19.04 -1.48
N GLY A 282 -35.24 18.19 -1.57
CA GLY A 282 -35.59 17.23 -0.52
C GLY A 282 -34.74 15.96 -0.58
N GLU A 283 -34.16 15.59 0.57
CA GLU A 283 -33.44 14.33 0.79
C GLU A 283 -34.30 13.30 1.55
N GLU A 284 -35.53 13.66 1.87
CA GLU A 284 -36.50 12.79 2.55
C GLU A 284 -37.26 11.94 1.53
N GLY A 285 -37.46 10.65 1.84
CA GLY A 285 -38.26 9.76 1.00
C GLY A 285 -37.50 9.09 -0.14
N MET A 286 -36.21 8.79 0.07
CA MET A 286 -35.40 8.02 -0.89
C MET A 286 -35.83 6.55 -1.00
#